data_AF-A0A7D5N0K0-F1
#
_entry.id   AF-A0A7D5N0K0-F1
#
_cell.length_a   1.000
_cell.length_b   1.000
_cell.length_c   1.000
_cell.angle_alpha   90.00
_cell.angle_beta   90.00
_cell.angle_gamma   90.00
#
_symmetry.space_group_name_H-M   'P 1'
#
loop_
_entity.id
_entity.type
_entity.pdbx_description
1 polymer ?
#
loop_
_entity_poly.entity_id
_entity_poly.type
_entity_poly.pdbx_seq_one_letter_code
_entity_poly.pdbx_strand_id
1 'polypeptide(L)'
;MATFIADYPVGQQEGRYLAGSLPTLPFTERDFELALCAYLLFANSRLSLAFHLAAIKEMCRVAEEVRIYPLIDEKGEPAATLAPVMLALQQENYGVAVKEVAYELQRGGNAMLCIWAQECIVPQK
;
A
#
# COMPACT_ATOMS: atom_id res chain seq x y z
N MET A 1 16.24 -12.12 5.27
CA MET A 1 16.84 -11.83 3.95
C MET A 1 17.40 -13.06 3.25
N ALA A 2 18.18 -13.92 3.91
CA ALA A 2 18.77 -15.12 3.30
C ALA A 2 17.73 -16.06 2.62
N THR A 3 16.56 -16.25 3.25
CA THR A 3 15.47 -17.08 2.70
C THR A 3 14.95 -16.58 1.36
N PHE A 4 14.72 -15.28 1.22
CA PHE A 4 14.26 -14.68 -0.05
C PHE A 4 15.32 -14.84 -1.15
N ILE A 5 16.59 -14.56 -0.84
CA ILE A 5 17.68 -14.64 -1.83
C ILE A 5 17.83 -16.08 -2.34
N ALA A 6 17.71 -17.08 -1.45
CA ALA A 6 17.76 -18.48 -1.82
C ALA A 6 16.56 -18.93 -2.66
N ASP A 7 15.36 -18.38 -2.38
CA ASP A 7 14.11 -18.73 -3.05
C ASP A 7 13.93 -18.05 -4.42
N TYR A 8 14.47 -16.83 -4.59
CA TYR A 8 14.22 -15.98 -5.76
C TYR A 8 14.48 -16.64 -7.13
N PRO A 9 15.62 -17.34 -7.36
CA PRO A 9 15.87 -17.97 -8.67
C PRO A 9 14.82 -19.01 -9.06
N VAL A 10 14.36 -19.81 -8.09
CA VAL A 10 13.33 -20.85 -8.31
C VAL A 10 11.97 -20.19 -8.47
N GLY A 11 11.62 -19.27 -7.58
CA GLY A 11 10.34 -18.55 -7.66
C GLY A 11 10.19 -17.73 -8.93
N GLN A 12 11.27 -17.24 -9.52
CA GLN A 12 11.23 -16.54 -10.79
C GLN A 12 10.86 -17.50 -11.94
N GLN A 13 11.43 -18.70 -11.96
CA GLN A 13 11.09 -19.73 -12.95
C GLN A 13 9.66 -20.23 -12.78
N GLU A 14 9.16 -20.28 -11.54
CA GLU A 14 7.77 -20.63 -11.20
C GLU A 14 6.76 -19.51 -11.44
N GLY A 15 7.21 -18.30 -11.83
CA GLY A 15 6.34 -17.15 -12.08
C GLY A 15 5.83 -16.44 -10.82
N ARG A 16 6.39 -16.73 -9.63
CA ARG A 16 6.03 -16.06 -8.36
C ARG A 16 6.57 -14.63 -8.26
N TYR A 17 7.62 -14.31 -9.01
CA TYR A 17 8.23 -12.98 -9.06
C TYR A 17 8.06 -12.38 -10.46
N LEU A 18 7.24 -11.33 -10.55
CA LEU A 18 6.91 -10.65 -11.80
C LEU A 18 7.43 -9.21 -11.78
N ALA A 19 7.93 -8.74 -12.92
CA ALA A 19 8.29 -7.34 -13.10
C ALA A 19 7.01 -6.50 -13.25
N GLY A 20 6.91 -5.42 -12.48
CA GLY A 20 5.80 -4.48 -12.53
C GLY A 20 6.17 -3.16 -11.88
N SER A 21 5.34 -2.15 -12.08
CA SER A 21 5.59 -0.80 -11.57
C SER A 21 4.29 -0.07 -11.30
N LEU A 22 4.16 0.56 -10.14
CA LEU A 22 3.03 1.43 -9.88
C LEU A 22 3.09 2.67 -10.80
N PRO A 23 1.93 3.17 -11.29
CA PRO A 23 0.56 2.78 -10.92
C PRO A 23 -0.08 1.77 -11.90
N THR A 24 0.68 0.86 -12.52
CA THR A 24 0.12 -0.12 -13.47
C THR A 24 0.69 -1.51 -13.23
N LEU A 25 -0.13 -2.39 -12.65
CA LEU A 25 0.24 -3.75 -12.30
C LEU A 25 -0.32 -4.74 -13.32
N PRO A 26 0.42 -5.80 -13.67
CA PRO A 26 0.04 -6.78 -14.68
C PRO A 26 -0.92 -7.86 -14.11
N PHE A 27 -1.92 -7.44 -13.33
CA PHE A 27 -2.87 -8.32 -12.65
C PHE A 27 -4.30 -7.90 -12.94
N THR A 28 -5.24 -8.85 -12.88
CA THR A 28 -6.67 -8.57 -13.02
C THR A 28 -7.28 -8.06 -11.70
N GLU A 29 -8.56 -7.73 -11.72
CA GLU A 29 -9.23 -7.18 -10.53
C GLU A 29 -9.41 -8.26 -9.47
N ARG A 30 -9.12 -7.93 -8.20
CA ARG A 30 -9.26 -8.81 -7.04
C ARG A 30 -8.50 -10.16 -7.17
N ASP A 31 -7.34 -10.16 -7.83
CA ASP A 31 -6.45 -11.32 -7.93
C ASP A 31 -5.85 -11.74 -6.58
N PHE A 32 -5.83 -10.82 -5.61
CA PHE A 32 -5.22 -11.02 -4.30
C PHE A 32 -6.16 -10.62 -3.17
N GLU A 33 -6.04 -11.31 -2.03
CA GLU A 33 -6.69 -10.86 -0.79
C GLU A 33 -5.94 -9.67 -0.17
N LEU A 34 -4.62 -9.58 -0.38
CA LEU A 34 -3.76 -8.62 0.31
C LEU A 34 -2.59 -8.13 -0.57
N ALA A 35 -2.43 -6.82 -0.68
CA ALA A 35 -1.24 -6.16 -1.22
C ALA A 35 -0.44 -5.45 -0.11
N LEU A 36 0.88 -5.65 -0.10
CA LEU A 36 1.79 -5.02 0.85
C LEU A 36 2.74 -4.04 0.13
N CYS A 37 2.78 -2.79 0.59
CA CYS A 37 3.66 -1.77 0.06
C CYS A 37 4.55 -1.23 1.18
N ALA A 38 5.83 -1.64 1.19
CA ALA A 38 6.78 -1.24 2.21
C ALA A 38 7.84 -0.28 1.62
N TYR A 39 8.11 0.84 2.32
CA TYR A 39 9.18 1.81 2.02
C TYR A 39 9.19 2.39 0.59
N LEU A 40 8.00 2.59 0.00
CA LEU A 40 7.88 3.20 -1.33
C LEU A 40 7.11 4.53 -1.31
N LEU A 41 5.83 4.50 -0.93
CA LEU A 41 4.94 5.65 -1.12
C LEU A 41 5.28 6.81 -0.19
N PHE A 42 4.97 6.68 1.11
CA PHE A 42 5.14 7.76 2.08
C PHE A 42 6.60 8.01 2.47
N ALA A 43 7.45 6.98 2.36
CA ALA A 43 8.88 7.09 2.61
C ALA A 43 9.63 7.87 1.51
N ASN A 44 8.98 8.23 0.39
CA ASN A 44 9.60 8.96 -0.71
C ASN A 44 8.86 10.29 -0.97
N SER A 45 9.43 11.38 -0.47
CA SER A 45 8.86 12.74 -0.57
C SER A 45 8.78 13.29 -2.01
N ARG A 46 9.40 12.63 -3.00
CA ARG A 46 9.42 13.07 -4.40
C ARG A 46 8.17 12.62 -5.17
N LEU A 47 7.42 11.66 -4.64
CA LEU A 47 6.22 11.15 -5.28
C LEU A 47 5.07 12.13 -5.09
N SER A 48 4.41 12.51 -6.18
CA SER A 48 3.28 13.44 -6.12
C SER A 48 2.06 12.82 -5.45
N LEU A 49 1.15 13.65 -4.94
CA LEU A 49 -0.15 13.18 -4.43
C LEU A 49 -0.93 12.38 -5.50
N ALA A 50 -0.89 12.84 -6.75
CA ALA A 50 -1.55 12.14 -7.86
C ALA A 50 -0.98 10.73 -8.08
N PHE A 51 0.35 10.57 -7.98
CA PHE A 51 1.00 9.27 -8.06
C PHE A 51 0.58 8.36 -6.90
N HIS A 52 0.57 8.88 -5.66
CA HIS A 52 0.12 8.12 -4.50
C HIS A 52 -1.30 7.58 -4.70
N LEU A 53 -2.24 8.44 -5.12
CA LEU A 53 -3.63 8.03 -5.34
C LEU A 53 -3.75 6.99 -6.45
N ALA A 54 -3.06 7.20 -7.59
CA ALA A 54 -3.08 6.25 -8.70
C ALA A 54 -2.50 4.89 -8.28
N ALA A 55 -1.37 4.89 -7.57
CA ALA A 55 -0.72 3.68 -7.10
C ALA A 55 -1.56 2.90 -6.08
N ILE A 56 -2.18 3.61 -5.12
CA ILE A 56 -3.02 3.00 -4.10
C ILE A 56 -4.28 2.40 -4.71
N LYS A 57 -4.93 3.13 -5.63
CA LYS A 57 -6.11 2.61 -6.33
C LYS A 57 -5.78 1.42 -7.19
N GLU A 58 -4.62 1.41 -7.85
CA GLU A 58 -4.16 0.24 -8.60
C GLU A 58 -3.95 -0.97 -7.68
N MET A 59 -3.36 -0.78 -6.51
CA MET A 59 -3.25 -1.86 -5.52
C MET A 59 -4.63 -2.32 -5.02
N CYS A 60 -5.57 -1.41 -4.78
CA CYS A 60 -6.95 -1.76 -4.38
C CYS A 60 -7.76 -2.41 -5.52
N ARG A 61 -7.39 -2.16 -6.77
CA ARG A 61 -8.00 -2.83 -7.92
C ARG A 61 -7.62 -4.31 -7.92
N VAL A 62 -6.34 -4.61 -7.69
CA VAL A 62 -5.82 -5.98 -7.75
C VAL A 62 -5.98 -6.74 -6.42
N ALA A 63 -6.18 -6.04 -5.30
CA ALA A 63 -6.28 -6.65 -3.98
C ALA A 63 -7.43 -6.11 -3.13
N GLU A 64 -8.04 -6.98 -2.32
CA GLU A 64 -9.14 -6.59 -1.41
C GLU A 64 -8.67 -5.65 -0.28
N GLU A 65 -7.51 -5.95 0.32
CA GLU A 65 -6.86 -5.13 1.33
C GLU A 65 -5.48 -4.64 0.86
N VAL A 66 -5.18 -3.37 1.11
CA VAL A 66 -3.85 -2.78 0.88
C VAL A 66 -3.28 -2.29 2.19
N ARG A 67 -2.02 -2.67 2.47
CA ARG A 67 -1.26 -2.20 3.63
C ARG A 67 -0.02 -1.44 3.21
N ILE A 68 0.11 -0.22 3.70
CA ILE A 68 1.21 0.68 3.34
C ILE A 68 1.98 1.06 4.59
N TYR A 69 3.29 0.83 4.55
CA TYR A 69 4.21 1.11 5.65
C TYR A 69 5.54 1.67 5.12
N PRO A 70 6.24 2.54 5.85
CA PRO A 70 5.76 3.30 7.00
C PRO A 70 4.90 4.50 6.54
N LEU A 71 4.37 5.27 7.48
CA LEU A 71 3.60 6.51 7.20
C LEU A 71 4.42 7.79 7.44
N ILE A 72 5.73 7.66 7.49
CA ILE A 72 6.71 8.74 7.68
C ILE A 72 7.61 8.89 6.45
N ASP A 73 8.18 10.07 6.29
CA ASP A 73 9.13 10.40 5.23
C ASP A 73 10.58 10.03 5.60
N GLU A 74 11.54 10.39 4.73
CA GLU A 74 12.97 10.14 4.93
C GLU A 74 13.56 10.81 6.19
N LYS A 75 12.88 11.82 6.75
CA LYS A 75 13.29 12.53 7.97
C LYS A 75 12.63 11.94 9.23
N GLY A 76 11.75 10.96 9.07
CA GLY A 76 10.96 10.37 10.15
C GLY A 76 9.75 11.20 10.56
N GLU A 77 9.37 12.20 9.77
CA GLU A 77 8.19 13.02 10.02
C GLU A 77 6.97 12.42 9.31
N PRO A 78 5.74 12.61 9.83
CA PRO A 78 4.53 12.17 9.14
C PRO A 78 4.48 12.69 7.70
N ALA A 79 4.27 11.79 6.74
CA ALA A 79 4.35 12.16 5.33
C ALA A 79 3.27 13.20 4.98
N ALA A 80 3.68 14.31 4.36
CA ALA A 80 2.77 15.42 4.03
C ALA A 80 1.61 15.00 3.09
N THR A 81 1.80 13.94 2.30
CA THR A 81 0.77 13.38 1.42
C THR A 81 -0.22 12.46 2.13
N LEU A 82 0.05 12.02 3.36
CA LEU A 82 -0.78 11.05 4.10
C LEU A 82 -2.21 11.55 4.29
N ALA A 83 -2.38 12.72 4.91
CA ALA A 83 -3.71 13.25 5.19
C ALA A 83 -4.52 13.54 3.91
N PRO A 84 -3.97 14.19 2.87
CA PRO A 84 -4.65 14.33 1.58
C PRO A 84 -5.03 12.99 0.91
N VAL A 85 -4.18 11.97 1.01
CA VAL A 85 -4.48 10.63 0.48
C VAL A 85 -5.66 10.01 1.21
N MET A 86 -5.63 10.00 2.55
CA MET A 86 -6.71 9.42 3.36
C MET A 86 -8.05 10.11 3.07
N LEU A 87 -8.06 11.44 2.98
CA LEU A 87 -9.26 12.20 2.67
C LEU A 87 -9.83 11.84 1.30
N ALA A 88 -9.00 11.81 0.26
CA ALA A 88 -9.45 11.48 -1.10
C ALA A 88 -10.00 10.06 -1.19
N LEU A 89 -9.34 9.08 -0.56
CA LEU A 89 -9.82 7.70 -0.51
C LEU A 89 -11.17 7.59 0.22
N GLN A 90 -11.34 8.28 1.35
CA GLN A 90 -12.60 8.31 2.08
C GLN A 90 -13.73 8.99 1.30
N GLN A 91 -13.44 10.06 0.55
CA GLN A 91 -14.42 10.72 -0.33
C GLN A 91 -14.88 9.82 -1.48
N GLU A 92 -13.99 8.92 -1.91
CA GLU A 92 -14.31 7.87 -2.86
C GLU A 92 -14.88 6.62 -2.18
N ASN A 93 -15.23 6.71 -0.89
CA ASN A 93 -15.85 5.72 -0.01
C ASN A 93 -14.96 4.53 0.43
N TYR A 94 -13.66 4.52 0.15
CA TYR A 94 -12.76 3.44 0.60
C TYR A 94 -12.74 3.33 2.12
N GLY A 95 -12.65 2.11 2.64
CA GLY A 95 -12.34 1.89 4.05
C GLY A 95 -10.88 2.27 4.30
N VAL A 96 -10.61 3.11 5.31
CA VAL A 96 -9.26 3.57 5.63
C VAL A 96 -9.05 3.54 7.14
N ALA A 97 -7.97 2.91 7.60
CA ALA A 97 -7.58 2.89 9.01
C ALA A 97 -6.06 2.99 9.17
N VAL A 98 -5.61 3.73 10.18
CA VAL A 98 -4.21 3.70 10.63
C VAL A 98 -4.11 2.71 11.78
N LYS A 99 -3.16 1.78 11.69
CA LYS A 99 -2.88 0.79 12.74
C LYS A 99 -1.42 0.88 13.18
N GLU A 100 -1.21 0.73 14.47
CA GLU A 100 0.12 0.54 15.03
C GLU A 100 0.64 -0.87 14.70
N VAL A 101 1.94 -0.99 14.46
CA VAL A 101 2.66 -2.25 14.21
C VAL A 101 3.86 -2.36 15.13
N ALA A 102 4.20 -3.58 15.54
CA ALA A 102 5.32 -3.83 16.46
C ALA A 102 6.70 -3.51 15.88
N TYR A 103 6.81 -3.39 14.56
CA TYR A 103 8.05 -3.08 13.87
C TYR A 103 8.25 -1.57 13.75
N GLU A 104 9.40 -1.09 14.22
CA GLU A 104 9.78 0.32 14.22
C GLU A 104 11.25 0.45 13.83
N LEU A 105 11.52 0.84 12.57
CA LEU A 105 12.89 1.09 12.12
C LEU A 105 13.36 2.50 12.49
N GLN A 106 12.48 3.48 12.32
CA GLN A 106 12.70 4.87 12.69
C GLN A 106 11.73 5.22 13.81
N ARG A 107 12.18 6.03 14.76
CA ARG A 107 11.35 6.44 15.91
C ARG A 107 10.07 7.14 15.43
N GLY A 108 8.91 6.70 15.90
CA GLY A 108 7.58 7.16 15.46
C GLY A 108 7.09 6.50 14.16
N GLY A 109 7.89 5.62 13.55
CA GLY A 109 7.57 4.92 12.31
C GLY A 109 6.86 3.60 12.51
N ASN A 110 6.09 3.44 13.58
CA ASN A 110 5.39 2.21 13.93
C ASN A 110 3.92 2.20 13.46
N ALA A 111 3.59 2.99 12.44
CA ALA A 111 2.23 3.08 11.91
C ALA A 111 2.13 2.57 10.46
N MET A 112 1.01 1.93 10.15
CA MET A 112 0.67 1.37 8.84
C MET A 112 -0.74 1.80 8.44
N LEU A 113 -0.92 2.18 7.17
CA LEU A 113 -2.22 2.50 6.60
C LEU A 113 -2.83 1.21 6.04
N CYS A 114 -4.03 0.87 6.48
CA CYS A 114 -4.86 -0.20 5.94
C CYS A 114 -5.98 0.41 5.09
N ILE A 115 -6.19 -0.13 3.91
CA ILE A 115 -7.19 0.36 2.95
C ILE A 115 -7.97 -0.83 2.42
N TRP A 116 -9.28 -0.72 2.34
CA TRP A 116 -10.16 -1.76 1.80
C TRP A 116 -10.91 -1.22 0.58
N ALA A 117 -10.78 -1.94 -0.54
CA ALA A 117 -11.58 -1.69 -1.72
C ALA A 117 -13.06 -1.93 -1.35
N GLN A 118 -13.91 -0.94 -1.55
CA GLN A 118 -15.27 -0.91 -1.01
C GLN A 118 -16.10 -2.17 -1.25
N GLU A 119 -16.72 -2.62 -0.15
CA GLU A 119 -18.16 -2.90 -0.04
C GLU A 119 -18.67 -2.38 1.34
N CYS A 120 -18.80 -1.06 1.51
CA CYS A 120 -19.66 -0.52 2.57
C CYS A 120 -21.06 -0.30 1.99
N ILE A 121 -21.86 -1.38 1.89
CA ILE A 121 -23.29 -1.25 1.61
C ILE A 121 -23.94 -0.72 2.89
N VAL A 122 -24.27 0.57 2.93
CA VAL A 122 -25.16 1.10 3.96
C VAL A 122 -26.58 0.67 3.58
N PRO A 123 -27.24 -0.23 4.32
CA PRO A 123 -28.60 -0.61 4.01
C PRO A 123 -29.49 0.63 4.12
N GLN A 124 -30.18 0.98 3.02
CA GLN A 124 -31.19 2.03 3.05
C GLN A 124 -32.36 1.54 3.92
N LYS A 125 -32.74 2.38 4.88
CA LYS A 125 -33.82 2.13 5.83
C LYS A 125 -35.17 2.52 5.23
#